data_AF-A0A1T5P9I0-F1
#
_entry.id   AF-A0A1T5P9I0-F1
#
_cell.length_a   1.000
_cell.length_b   1.000
_cell.length_c   1.000
_cell.angle_alpha   90.00
_cell.angle_beta   90.00
_cell.angle_gamma   90.00
#
_symmetry.space_group_name_H-M   'P 1'
#
loop_
_entity.id
_entity.type
_entity.pdbx_description
1 polymer ?
#
loop_
_entity_poly.entity_id
_entity_poly.type
_entity_poly.pdbx_seq_one_letter_code
_entity_poly.pdbx_strand_id
1 'polypeptide(L)'
;MSSISNKAIVLAALRRLIGERNTSVIDTYLHDSYIQHSPMVKDGKAGLLEALEQLKQQPAPAEAKSPVVRTIEDGDYVMLHMAVAFMGKSVAIVDLYRLEEGKLAEHWDATQEQPENASITEGATEITDLHLTAGNKAIVEQYFRKPDVALLSPDYRSHNVNTPGLATRRVHRIIGEGNFVMVQSSAADVVCYDIYRLQEGLLAEHWQVAQAIPERMPHNNGMI
;
A
#
# COMPACT_ATOMS: atom_id res chain seq x y z
N MET A 1 15.06 23.26 -10.78
CA MET A 1 15.10 21.96 -11.49
C MET A 1 14.00 21.12 -10.86
N SER A 2 13.04 20.60 -11.63
CA SER A 2 12.02 19.71 -11.05
C SER A 2 12.72 18.43 -10.64
N SER A 3 12.82 18.17 -9.33
CA SER A 3 13.16 16.82 -8.86
C SER A 3 12.07 15.86 -9.33
N ILE A 4 12.45 14.63 -9.65
CA ILE A 4 11.50 13.54 -9.92
C ILE A 4 10.76 13.26 -8.61
N SER A 5 9.44 13.05 -8.64
CA SER A 5 8.68 12.76 -7.41
C SER A 5 8.95 11.35 -6.89
N ASN A 6 8.72 11.12 -5.61
CA ASN A 6 8.94 9.80 -5.00
C ASN A 6 8.00 8.75 -5.63
N LYS A 7 6.77 9.13 -5.98
CA LYS A 7 5.83 8.30 -6.74
C LYS A 7 6.40 7.84 -8.07
N ALA A 8 7.02 8.75 -8.82
CA ALA A 8 7.63 8.41 -10.10
C ALA A 8 8.79 7.42 -9.93
N ILE A 9 9.60 7.56 -8.88
CA ILE A 9 10.70 6.63 -8.56
C ILE A 9 10.15 5.25 -8.22
N VAL A 10 9.14 5.16 -7.35
CA VAL A 10 8.53 3.89 -6.92
C VAL A 10 7.85 3.17 -8.08
N LEU A 11 7.09 3.88 -8.91
CA LEU A 11 6.46 3.28 -10.10
C LEU A 11 7.49 2.79 -11.12
N ALA A 12 8.60 3.54 -11.29
CA ALA A 12 9.71 3.10 -12.13
C ALA A 12 10.40 1.86 -11.55
N ALA A 13 10.64 1.82 -10.23
CA ALA A 13 11.21 0.67 -9.54
C ALA A 13 10.33 -0.58 -9.70
N LEU A 14 9.01 -0.47 -9.44
CA LEU A 14 8.06 -1.56 -9.61
C LEU A 14 8.09 -2.09 -11.05
N ARG A 15 8.00 -1.19 -12.04
CA ARG A 15 8.05 -1.58 -13.46
C ARG A 15 9.35 -2.29 -13.80
N ARG A 16 10.50 -1.73 -13.42
CA ARG A 16 11.82 -2.19 -13.86
C ARG A 16 12.25 -3.46 -13.12
N LEU A 17 12.10 -3.48 -11.80
CA LEU A 17 12.50 -4.62 -10.98
C LEU A 17 11.52 -5.78 -11.08
N ILE A 18 10.21 -5.52 -10.95
CA ILE A 18 9.19 -6.58 -10.89
C ILE A 18 8.61 -6.86 -12.27
N GLY A 19 8.12 -5.83 -12.97
CA GLY A 19 7.47 -5.99 -14.28
C GLY A 19 8.41 -6.51 -15.37
N GLU A 20 9.58 -5.89 -15.51
CA GLU A 20 10.63 -6.27 -16.47
C GLU A 20 11.59 -7.32 -15.92
N ARG A 21 11.45 -7.69 -14.63
CA ARG A 21 12.31 -8.66 -13.93
C ARG A 21 13.81 -8.33 -14.04
N ASN A 22 14.15 -7.05 -14.11
CA ASN A 22 15.50 -6.60 -14.40
C ASN A 22 16.30 -6.35 -13.11
N THR A 23 17.02 -7.35 -12.63
CA THR A 23 17.84 -7.23 -11.41
C THR A 23 19.07 -6.33 -11.60
N SER A 24 19.49 -6.02 -12.83
CA SER A 24 20.68 -5.18 -13.08
C SER A 24 20.52 -3.72 -12.65
N VAL A 25 19.28 -3.25 -12.44
CA VAL A 25 19.00 -1.86 -12.02
C VAL A 25 18.76 -1.72 -10.52
N ILE A 26 18.95 -2.77 -9.73
CA ILE A 26 18.63 -2.73 -8.30
C ILE A 26 19.37 -1.62 -7.55
N ASP A 27 20.65 -1.37 -7.88
CA ASP A 27 21.47 -0.32 -7.26
C ASP A 27 21.01 1.10 -7.61
N THR A 28 20.23 1.24 -8.68
CA THR A 28 19.60 2.51 -9.06
C THR A 28 18.45 2.85 -8.12
N TYR A 29 17.68 1.85 -7.69
CA TYR A 29 16.42 2.05 -6.98
C TYR A 29 16.48 1.73 -5.48
N LEU A 30 17.35 0.83 -5.04
CA LEU A 30 17.39 0.37 -3.66
C LEU A 30 18.50 1.08 -2.88
N HIS A 31 18.17 1.56 -1.70
CA HIS A 31 19.12 2.12 -0.75
C HIS A 31 19.99 1.00 -0.14
N ASP A 32 21.23 1.30 0.23
CA ASP A 32 22.16 0.30 0.77
C ASP A 32 21.69 -0.26 2.12
N SER A 33 20.93 0.54 2.88
CA SER A 33 20.32 0.15 4.16
C SER A 33 18.86 -0.31 4.02
N TYR A 34 18.45 -0.82 2.86
CA TYR A 34 17.07 -1.25 2.62
C TYR A 34 16.59 -2.26 3.67
N ILE A 35 15.43 -1.99 4.29
CA ILE A 35 14.77 -2.85 5.27
C ILE A 35 13.50 -3.44 4.64
N GLN A 36 13.33 -4.75 4.75
CA GLN A 36 12.15 -5.48 4.28
C GLN A 36 11.27 -5.91 5.44
N HIS A 37 9.97 -5.66 5.32
CA HIS A 37 8.93 -6.13 6.25
C HIS A 37 7.97 -7.15 5.63
N SER A 38 8.03 -7.38 4.32
CA SER A 38 7.22 -8.39 3.64
C SER A 38 7.49 -9.78 4.19
N PRO A 39 6.46 -10.51 4.67
CA PRO A 39 6.65 -11.81 5.31
C PRO A 39 7.12 -12.91 4.34
N MET A 40 7.17 -12.62 3.04
CA MET A 40 7.56 -13.56 1.99
C MET A 40 8.99 -13.33 1.46
N VAL A 41 9.64 -12.24 1.83
CA VAL A 41 10.93 -11.83 1.25
C VAL A 41 11.97 -11.68 2.35
N LYS A 42 13.16 -12.28 2.18
CA LYS A 42 14.27 -12.10 3.11
C LYS A 42 14.69 -10.63 3.20
N ASP A 43 15.36 -10.27 4.29
CA ASP A 43 15.79 -8.89 4.49
C ASP A 43 16.84 -8.40 3.48
N GLY A 44 16.86 -7.08 3.31
CA GLY A 44 17.88 -6.35 2.57
C GLY A 44 17.90 -6.62 1.07
N LYS A 45 18.85 -5.98 0.41
CA LYS A 45 19.09 -6.12 -1.04
C LYS A 45 19.26 -7.57 -1.48
N ALA A 46 19.99 -8.37 -0.69
CA ALA A 46 20.23 -9.78 -1.00
C ALA A 46 18.93 -10.60 -1.01
N GLY A 47 18.05 -10.37 -0.03
CA GLY A 47 16.75 -11.04 0.01
C GLY A 47 15.82 -10.63 -1.13
N LEU A 48 15.81 -9.35 -1.49
CA LEU A 48 15.05 -8.88 -2.65
C LEU A 48 15.60 -9.46 -3.97
N LEU A 49 16.93 -9.53 -4.15
CA LEU A 49 17.52 -10.17 -5.33
C LEU A 49 17.11 -11.64 -5.43
N GLU A 50 17.13 -12.38 -4.32
CA GLU A 50 16.71 -13.77 -4.31
C GLU A 50 15.24 -13.91 -4.75
N ALA A 51 14.35 -13.07 -4.23
CA ALA A 51 12.94 -13.06 -4.63
C ALA A 51 12.75 -12.71 -6.12
N LEU A 52 13.52 -11.75 -6.64
CA LEU A 52 13.49 -11.37 -8.06
C LEU A 52 14.01 -12.49 -8.98
N GLU A 53 15.05 -13.20 -8.58
CA GLU A 53 15.56 -14.36 -9.33
C GLU A 53 14.56 -15.53 -9.31
N GLN A 54 13.85 -15.75 -8.20
CA GLN A 54 12.74 -16.70 -8.14
C GLN A 54 11.58 -16.29 -9.06
N LEU A 55 11.23 -14.99 -9.08
CA LEU A 55 10.19 -14.45 -9.95
C LEU A 55 10.51 -14.67 -11.44
N LYS A 56 11.78 -14.59 -11.85
CA LYS A 56 12.23 -14.91 -13.23
C LYS A 56 11.90 -16.34 -13.66
N GLN A 57 11.81 -17.29 -12.73
CA GLN A 57 11.49 -18.68 -13.05
C GLN A 57 9.98 -18.90 -13.26
N GLN A 58 9.13 -17.96 -12.83
CA GLN A 58 7.69 -18.06 -13.05
C GLN A 58 7.32 -17.65 -14.48
N PRO A 59 6.20 -18.15 -15.04
CA PRO A 59 5.71 -17.65 -16.32
C PRO A 59 5.55 -16.12 -16.31
N ALA A 60 5.93 -15.47 -17.40
CA ALA A 60 5.63 -14.04 -17.55
C ALA A 60 4.11 -13.85 -17.65
N PRO A 61 3.55 -12.77 -17.07
CA PRO A 61 2.16 -12.43 -17.29
C PRO A 61 1.86 -12.30 -18.79
N ALA A 62 0.69 -12.77 -19.22
CA ALA A 62 0.28 -12.66 -20.63
C ALA A 62 0.14 -11.20 -21.10
N GLU A 63 -0.13 -10.28 -20.16
CA GLU A 63 -0.26 -8.84 -20.43
C GLU A 63 0.67 -8.03 -19.53
N ALA A 64 1.35 -7.04 -20.12
CA ALA A 64 2.28 -6.14 -19.43
C ALA A 64 1.59 -4.93 -18.76
N LYS A 65 0.28 -5.01 -18.50
CA LYS A 65 -0.45 -3.89 -17.88
C LYS A 65 0.00 -3.73 -16.43
N SER A 66 0.22 -2.48 -16.00
CA SER A 66 0.53 -2.20 -14.60
C SER A 66 -0.64 -2.65 -13.69
N PRO A 67 -0.36 -3.34 -12.58
CA PRO A 67 -1.39 -3.73 -11.61
C PRO A 67 -1.81 -2.58 -10.69
N VAL A 68 -1.14 -1.42 -10.78
CA VAL A 68 -1.39 -0.28 -9.88
C VAL A 68 -2.73 0.37 -10.18
N VAL A 69 -3.57 0.46 -9.14
CA VAL A 69 -4.89 1.09 -9.19
C VAL A 69 -4.85 2.50 -8.58
N ARG A 70 -4.15 2.66 -7.45
CA ARG A 70 -3.98 3.96 -6.77
C ARG A 70 -2.56 4.13 -6.28
N THR A 71 -2.11 5.38 -6.19
CA THR A 71 -0.82 5.72 -5.59
C THR A 71 -0.91 7.01 -4.79
N ILE A 72 -0.51 6.95 -3.52
CA ILE A 72 -0.47 8.10 -2.59
C ILE A 72 1.01 8.40 -2.28
N GLU A 73 1.42 9.66 -2.40
CA GLU A 73 2.73 10.19 -2.01
C GLU A 73 2.55 11.23 -0.88
N ASP A 74 3.23 11.04 0.25
CA ASP A 74 3.23 11.97 1.38
C ASP A 74 4.64 12.04 1.99
N GLY A 75 5.36 13.11 1.68
CA GLY A 75 6.77 13.26 2.02
C GLY A 75 7.61 12.12 1.43
N ASP A 76 8.30 11.39 2.30
CA ASP A 76 9.16 10.28 1.92
C ASP A 76 8.41 8.94 1.74
N TYR A 77 7.09 8.92 1.96
CA TYR A 77 6.30 7.70 1.84
C TYR A 77 5.51 7.65 0.54
N VAL A 78 5.47 6.47 -0.06
CA VAL A 78 4.63 6.17 -1.23
C VAL A 78 3.91 4.86 -1.01
N MET A 79 2.58 4.88 -1.12
CA MET A 79 1.74 3.68 -1.07
C MET A 79 1.19 3.36 -2.46
N LEU A 80 1.28 2.09 -2.85
CA LEU A 80 0.63 1.53 -4.02
C LEU A 80 -0.51 0.62 -3.59
N HIS A 81 -1.69 0.80 -4.19
CA HIS A 81 -2.78 -0.15 -4.08
C HIS A 81 -2.98 -0.83 -5.43
N MET A 82 -2.91 -2.16 -5.45
CA MET A 82 -2.77 -2.94 -6.68
C MET A 82 -3.82 -4.04 -6.77
N ALA A 83 -4.22 -4.34 -8.00
CA ALA A 83 -5.06 -5.49 -8.35
C ALA A 83 -4.25 -6.48 -9.20
N VAL A 84 -4.05 -7.68 -8.67
CA VAL A 84 -3.21 -8.72 -9.29
C VAL A 84 -4.04 -9.99 -9.50
N ALA A 85 -3.91 -10.61 -10.67
CA ALA A 85 -4.40 -11.96 -10.90
C ALA A 85 -3.28 -12.96 -10.61
N PHE A 86 -3.47 -13.86 -9.65
CA PHE A 86 -2.49 -14.86 -9.27
C PHE A 86 -3.14 -16.24 -9.15
N MET A 87 -2.67 -17.22 -9.92
CA MET A 87 -3.18 -18.60 -9.92
C MET A 87 -4.71 -18.72 -10.03
N GLY A 88 -5.33 -17.89 -10.88
CA GLY A 88 -6.79 -17.87 -11.07
C GLY A 88 -7.57 -17.13 -9.99
N LYS A 89 -6.91 -16.54 -9.00
CA LYS A 89 -7.51 -15.71 -7.94
C LYS A 89 -7.25 -14.24 -8.20
N SER A 90 -8.20 -13.39 -7.81
CA SER A 90 -8.02 -11.94 -7.77
C SER A 90 -7.47 -11.56 -6.40
N VAL A 91 -6.40 -10.79 -6.38
CA VAL A 91 -5.65 -10.42 -5.17
C VAL A 91 -5.49 -8.91 -5.12
N ALA A 92 -5.73 -8.32 -3.96
CA ALA A 92 -5.39 -6.94 -3.67
C ALA A 92 -4.07 -6.90 -2.88
N ILE A 93 -3.20 -5.98 -3.26
CA ILE A 93 -1.92 -5.77 -2.59
C ILE A 93 -1.81 -4.30 -2.25
N VAL A 94 -1.36 -4.02 -1.03
CA VAL A 94 -0.83 -2.70 -0.66
C VAL A 94 0.66 -2.84 -0.47
N ASP A 95 1.44 -2.08 -1.23
CA ASP A 95 2.86 -1.85 -0.93
C ASP A 95 2.99 -0.45 -0.33
N LEU A 96 3.79 -0.30 0.70
CA LEU A 96 4.21 0.98 1.25
C LEU A 96 5.74 1.04 1.22
N TYR A 97 6.29 2.10 0.64
CA TYR A 97 7.71 2.36 0.61
C TYR A 97 8.03 3.64 1.38
N ARG A 98 9.13 3.64 2.13
CA ARG A 98 9.83 4.87 2.54
C ARG A 98 11.03 5.06 1.62
N LEU A 99 11.26 6.29 1.19
CA LEU A 99 12.40 6.67 0.39
C LEU A 99 13.43 7.44 1.23
N GLU A 100 14.67 7.33 0.81
CA GLU A 100 15.81 8.07 1.35
C GLU A 100 16.76 8.34 0.20
N GLU A 101 17.19 9.60 0.03
CA GLU A 101 18.10 10.01 -1.05
C GLU A 101 17.62 9.59 -2.47
N GLY A 102 16.30 9.57 -2.68
CA GLY A 102 15.69 9.18 -3.95
C GLY A 102 15.74 7.67 -4.23
N LYS A 103 15.96 6.83 -3.22
CA LYS A 103 15.97 5.37 -3.30
C LYS A 103 15.01 4.75 -2.29
N LEU A 104 14.52 3.55 -2.58
CA LEU A 104 13.70 2.76 -1.68
C LEU A 104 14.56 2.33 -0.49
N ALA A 105 14.22 2.81 0.70
CA ALA A 105 14.95 2.55 1.94
C ALA A 105 14.22 1.55 2.85
N GLU A 106 12.91 1.41 2.72
CA GLU A 106 12.12 0.52 3.56
C GLU A 106 10.84 0.14 2.84
N HIS A 107 10.37 -1.09 3.05
CA HIS A 107 9.17 -1.61 2.39
C HIS A 107 8.32 -2.47 3.32
N TRP A 108 7.02 -2.21 3.31
CA TRP A 108 6.00 -3.02 3.94
C TRP A 108 4.95 -3.40 2.91
N ASP A 109 4.36 -4.58 3.06
CA ASP A 109 3.22 -4.97 2.25
C ASP A 109 2.09 -5.60 3.08
N ALA A 110 0.93 -5.69 2.45
CA ALA A 110 -0.09 -6.65 2.80
C ALA A 110 -0.75 -7.21 1.53
N THR A 111 -1.08 -8.49 1.56
CA THR A 111 -1.75 -9.19 0.46
C THR A 111 -3.05 -9.81 0.94
N GLN A 112 -4.15 -9.59 0.21
CA GLN A 112 -5.47 -10.14 0.51
C GLN A 112 -6.15 -10.66 -0.76
N GLU A 113 -6.67 -11.89 -0.70
CA GLU A 113 -7.55 -12.42 -1.75
C GLU A 113 -8.86 -11.64 -1.78
N GLN A 114 -9.29 -11.20 -2.96
CA GLN A 114 -10.54 -10.46 -3.11
C GLN A 114 -11.75 -11.39 -2.90
N PRO A 115 -12.82 -10.92 -2.24
CA PRO A 115 -14.06 -11.69 -2.14
C PRO A 115 -14.66 -12.01 -3.52
N GLU A 116 -15.33 -13.16 -3.67
CA GLU A 116 -15.93 -13.56 -4.95
C GLU A 116 -16.95 -12.55 -5.51
N ASN A 117 -17.67 -11.86 -4.61
CA ASN A 117 -18.78 -10.95 -4.97
C ASN A 117 -18.51 -9.49 -4.60
N ALA A 118 -17.26 -9.10 -4.33
CA ALA A 118 -16.89 -7.72 -4.04
C ALA A 118 -15.48 -7.42 -4.54
N SER A 119 -15.25 -6.21 -5.03
CA SER A 119 -13.90 -5.75 -5.32
C SER A 119 -13.41 -4.78 -4.26
N ILE A 120 -12.29 -5.13 -3.64
CA ILE A 120 -11.55 -4.25 -2.73
C ILE A 120 -10.54 -3.37 -3.48
N THR A 121 -10.56 -3.38 -4.82
CA THR A 121 -9.67 -2.56 -5.67
C THR A 121 -10.42 -1.56 -6.55
N GLU A 122 -11.67 -1.83 -6.96
CA GLU A 122 -12.50 -0.91 -7.77
C GLU A 122 -12.83 0.41 -7.05
N GLY A 123 -13.43 1.39 -7.74
CA GLY A 123 -13.85 2.67 -7.16
C GLY A 123 -12.97 3.85 -7.59
N ALA A 124 -13.10 5.01 -6.96
CA ALA A 124 -12.43 6.24 -7.40
C ALA A 124 -10.90 6.12 -7.37
N THR A 125 -10.18 6.72 -8.32
CA THR A 125 -8.70 6.67 -8.38
C THR A 125 -8.02 8.03 -8.54
N GLU A 126 -8.80 9.08 -8.83
CA GLU A 126 -8.28 10.42 -9.12
C GLU A 126 -8.02 11.22 -7.83
N ILE A 127 -6.77 11.66 -7.66
CA ILE A 127 -6.38 12.56 -6.57
C ILE A 127 -6.80 13.99 -6.90
N THR A 128 -7.66 14.55 -6.06
CA THR A 128 -8.09 15.95 -6.10
C THR A 128 -7.78 16.63 -4.76
N ASP A 129 -8.07 17.92 -4.63
CA ASP A 129 -8.07 18.59 -3.32
C ASP A 129 -6.74 18.57 -2.57
N LEU A 130 -5.61 18.64 -3.29
CA LEU A 130 -4.25 18.65 -2.70
C LEU A 130 -4.08 19.67 -1.56
N HIS A 131 -4.74 20.82 -1.66
CA HIS A 131 -4.73 21.85 -0.63
C HIS A 131 -5.43 21.46 0.69
N LEU A 132 -6.25 20.40 0.69
CA LEU A 132 -6.97 19.86 1.85
C LEU A 132 -6.28 18.67 2.51
N THR A 133 -5.14 18.20 2.00
CA THR A 133 -4.44 16.99 2.47
C THR A 133 -4.33 16.93 4.00
N ALA A 134 -3.83 18.00 4.64
CA ALA A 134 -3.67 18.03 6.10
C ALA A 134 -5.00 17.94 6.85
N GLY A 135 -6.04 18.63 6.37
CA GLY A 135 -7.39 18.57 6.96
C GLY A 135 -8.01 17.18 6.80
N ASN A 136 -7.85 16.56 5.63
CA ASN A 136 -8.35 15.23 5.34
C ASN A 136 -7.67 14.17 6.23
N LYS A 137 -6.35 14.26 6.44
CA LYS A 137 -5.63 13.40 7.40
C LYS A 137 -6.19 13.56 8.81
N ALA A 138 -6.48 14.78 9.26
CA ALA A 138 -7.03 15.03 10.58
C ALA A 138 -8.44 14.45 10.78
N ILE A 139 -9.30 14.49 9.75
CA ILE A 139 -10.63 13.86 9.76
C ILE A 139 -10.51 12.35 9.93
N VAL A 140 -9.62 11.71 9.16
CA VAL A 140 -9.39 10.26 9.25
C VAL A 140 -8.80 9.88 10.61
N GLU A 141 -7.83 10.64 11.12
CA GLU A 141 -7.28 10.43 12.47
C GLU A 141 -8.37 10.53 13.55
N GLN A 142 -9.24 11.54 13.46
CA GLN A 142 -10.39 11.68 14.36
C GLN A 142 -11.29 10.44 14.29
N TYR A 143 -11.60 9.97 13.09
CA TYR A 143 -12.46 8.81 12.87
C TYR A 143 -11.86 7.52 13.42
N PHE A 144 -10.55 7.29 13.25
CA PHE A 144 -9.86 6.13 13.83
C PHE A 144 -9.87 6.14 15.35
N ARG A 145 -9.66 7.32 15.95
CA ARG A 145 -9.66 7.47 17.40
C ARG A 145 -11.05 7.26 18.00
N LYS A 146 -12.08 7.78 17.34
CA LYS A 146 -13.48 7.67 17.77
C LYS A 146 -14.39 7.64 16.55
N PRO A 147 -14.80 6.45 16.10
CA PRO A 147 -15.70 6.33 14.96
C PRO A 147 -17.00 7.08 15.20
N ASP A 148 -17.38 7.92 14.25
CA ASP A 148 -18.57 8.76 14.30
C ASP A 148 -19.23 8.78 12.93
N VAL A 149 -20.50 8.38 12.87
CA VAL A 149 -21.28 8.36 11.63
C VAL A 149 -21.48 9.75 11.03
N ALA A 150 -21.35 10.82 11.84
CA ALA A 150 -21.41 12.19 11.35
C ALA A 150 -20.21 12.58 10.46
N LEU A 151 -19.14 11.79 10.47
CA LEU A 151 -17.99 11.96 9.58
C LEU A 151 -18.14 11.21 8.25
N LEU A 152 -19.20 10.41 8.09
CA LEU A 152 -19.49 9.68 6.87
C LEU A 152 -20.37 10.51 5.93
N SER A 153 -20.04 10.48 4.65
CA SER A 153 -20.93 10.97 3.59
C SER A 153 -22.24 10.17 3.60
N PRO A 154 -23.40 10.78 3.28
CA PRO A 154 -24.64 10.03 3.08
C PRO A 154 -24.52 8.89 2.07
N ASP A 155 -23.63 9.05 1.07
CA ASP A 155 -23.34 8.07 0.03
C ASP A 155 -22.06 7.25 0.32
N TYR A 156 -21.67 7.13 1.60
CA TYR A 156 -20.46 6.41 1.99
C TYR A 156 -20.46 4.97 1.48
N ARG A 157 -19.39 4.59 0.78
CA ARG A 157 -19.19 3.25 0.23
C ARG A 157 -17.96 2.58 0.85
N SER A 158 -18.18 1.45 1.53
CA SER A 158 -17.09 0.54 1.91
C SER A 158 -16.99 -0.61 0.91
N HIS A 159 -15.78 -0.88 0.44
CA HIS A 159 -15.50 -2.01 -0.44
C HIS A 159 -15.28 -3.33 0.31
N ASN A 160 -15.08 -3.25 1.63
CA ASN A 160 -14.85 -4.40 2.48
C ASN A 160 -16.14 -4.78 3.20
N VAL A 161 -16.56 -6.04 3.04
CA VAL A 161 -17.79 -6.60 3.65
C VAL A 161 -17.64 -6.78 5.15
N ASN A 162 -16.44 -7.12 5.62
CA ASN A 162 -16.11 -7.28 7.03
C ASN A 162 -14.78 -6.58 7.31
N THR A 163 -14.81 -5.55 8.14
CA THR A 163 -13.63 -4.78 8.54
C THR A 163 -13.45 -4.96 10.05
N PRO A 164 -12.28 -5.38 10.57
CA PRO A 164 -12.04 -5.46 12.01
C PRO A 164 -12.40 -4.13 12.69
N GLY A 165 -12.94 -4.15 13.91
CA GLY A 165 -13.37 -2.92 14.58
C GLY A 165 -12.21 -1.92 14.76
N LEU A 166 -12.42 -0.66 14.37
CA LEU A 166 -11.40 0.40 14.46
C LEU A 166 -10.92 0.65 15.90
N ALA A 167 -11.81 0.49 16.88
CA ALA A 167 -11.55 0.83 18.28
C ALA A 167 -10.46 -0.02 18.97
N THR A 168 -10.08 -1.17 18.40
CA THR A 168 -9.05 -2.06 18.97
C THR A 168 -7.72 -1.98 18.23
N ARG A 169 -7.61 -1.12 17.21
CA ARG A 169 -6.42 -0.99 16.36
C ARG A 169 -5.43 0.01 16.93
N ARG A 170 -4.14 -0.34 16.87
CA ARG A 170 -3.02 0.58 17.05
C ARG A 170 -2.70 1.20 15.69
N VAL A 171 -2.77 2.53 15.59
CA VAL A 171 -2.32 3.27 14.40
C VAL A 171 -0.80 3.41 14.45
N HIS A 172 -0.14 3.11 13.33
CA HIS A 172 1.32 3.24 13.19
C HIS A 172 1.70 4.43 12.34
N ARG A 173 0.92 4.71 11.29
CA ARG A 173 1.17 5.80 10.36
C ARG A 173 -0.10 6.20 9.62
N ILE A 174 -0.19 7.48 9.30
CA ILE A 174 -1.22 8.08 8.45
C ILE A 174 -0.52 8.91 7.39
N ILE A 175 -0.73 8.55 6.12
CA ILE A 175 -0.24 9.31 4.97
C ILE A 175 -1.42 9.77 4.11
N GLY A 176 -1.29 10.89 3.41
CA GLY A 176 -2.35 11.38 2.54
C GLY A 176 -1.84 12.25 1.40
N GLU A 177 -2.63 12.26 0.33
CA GLU A 177 -2.41 13.11 -0.82
C GLU A 177 -3.77 13.56 -1.34
N GLY A 178 -4.07 14.83 -1.14
CA GLY A 178 -5.34 15.43 -1.51
C GLY A 178 -6.52 14.77 -0.81
N ASN A 179 -7.46 14.26 -1.60
CA ASN A 179 -8.67 13.59 -1.15
C ASN A 179 -8.45 12.14 -0.71
N PHE A 180 -7.25 11.57 -0.83
CA PHE A 180 -6.95 10.21 -0.35
C PHE A 180 -6.09 10.22 0.91
N VAL A 181 -6.42 9.34 1.86
CA VAL A 181 -5.67 9.13 3.09
C VAL A 181 -5.57 7.63 3.36
N MET A 182 -4.36 7.14 3.61
CA MET A 182 -4.11 5.77 4.04
C MET A 182 -3.68 5.73 5.50
N VAL A 183 -4.21 4.76 6.24
CA VAL A 183 -3.82 4.44 7.61
C VAL A 183 -3.29 3.03 7.65
N GLN A 184 -2.04 2.87 8.08
CA GLN A 184 -1.53 1.56 8.47
C GLN A 184 -1.73 1.39 9.97
N SER A 185 -2.35 0.29 10.34
CA SER A 185 -2.68 -0.05 11.71
C SER A 185 -2.51 -1.55 11.97
N SER A 186 -2.51 -1.97 13.23
CA SER A 186 -2.59 -3.38 13.57
C SER A 186 -3.56 -3.65 14.72
N ALA A 187 -4.17 -4.83 14.72
CA ALA A 187 -4.96 -5.35 15.83
C ALA A 187 -4.68 -6.84 15.99
N ALA A 188 -4.28 -7.25 17.20
CA ALA A 188 -3.74 -8.58 17.45
C ALA A 188 -2.64 -8.92 16.41
N ASP A 189 -2.73 -10.07 15.78
CA ASP A 189 -1.76 -10.57 14.80
C ASP A 189 -2.20 -10.24 13.36
N VAL A 190 -2.77 -9.06 13.13
CA VAL A 190 -3.21 -8.61 11.79
C VAL A 190 -2.72 -7.18 11.53
N VAL A 191 -2.05 -6.96 10.39
CA VAL A 191 -1.80 -5.63 9.83
C VAL A 191 -2.94 -5.24 8.90
N CYS A 192 -3.34 -3.98 8.96
CA CYS A 192 -4.40 -3.40 8.14
C CYS A 192 -3.88 -2.13 7.45
N TYR A 193 -4.20 -1.98 6.17
CA TYR A 193 -4.04 -0.76 5.40
C TYR A 193 -5.42 -0.30 4.98
N ASP A 194 -5.96 0.71 5.67
CA ASP A 194 -7.24 1.32 5.32
C ASP A 194 -6.97 2.55 4.45
N ILE A 195 -7.66 2.65 3.32
CA ILE A 195 -7.56 3.76 2.38
C ILE A 195 -8.92 4.43 2.35
N TYR A 196 -8.97 5.72 2.64
CA TYR A 196 -10.17 6.54 2.59
C TYR A 196 -10.07 7.56 1.47
N ARG A 197 -11.19 7.76 0.78
CA ARG A 197 -11.43 8.95 -0.03
C ARG A 197 -12.35 9.89 0.73
N LEU A 198 -12.02 11.17 0.72
CA LEU A 198 -12.85 12.24 1.26
C LEU A 198 -13.52 13.04 0.15
N GLN A 199 -14.68 13.59 0.47
CA GLN A 199 -15.43 14.50 -0.38
C GLN A 199 -16.19 15.46 0.51
N GLU A 200 -16.07 16.77 0.24
CA GLU A 200 -16.77 17.82 1.00
C GLU A 200 -16.54 17.73 2.52
N GLY A 201 -15.33 17.30 2.93
CA GLY A 201 -14.97 17.16 4.35
C GLY A 201 -15.52 15.91 5.05
N LEU A 202 -16.10 14.97 4.31
CA LEU A 202 -16.65 13.71 4.83
C LEU A 202 -15.94 12.50 4.22
N LEU A 203 -15.88 11.38 4.94
CA LEU A 203 -15.44 10.10 4.43
C LEU A 203 -16.47 9.59 3.42
N ALA A 204 -16.06 9.42 2.16
CA ALA A 204 -16.96 9.07 1.06
C ALA A 204 -16.75 7.64 0.56
N GLU A 205 -15.53 7.13 0.61
CA GLU A 205 -15.21 5.80 0.11
C GLU A 205 -14.09 5.17 0.94
N HIS A 206 -14.13 3.85 1.10
CA HIS A 206 -13.18 3.11 1.92
C HIS A 206 -12.81 1.76 1.31
N TRP A 207 -11.52 1.47 1.33
CA TRP A 207 -10.92 0.19 1.01
C TRP A 207 -10.02 -0.26 2.13
N GLN A 208 -9.90 -1.57 2.33
CA GLN A 208 -8.94 -2.16 3.22
C GLN A 208 -8.25 -3.34 2.56
N VAL A 209 -6.93 -3.44 2.77
CA VAL A 209 -6.17 -4.67 2.63
C VAL A 209 -5.64 -5.07 4.00
N ALA A 210 -5.97 -6.29 4.44
CA ALA A 210 -5.53 -6.82 5.73
C ALA A 210 -4.87 -8.19 5.58
N GLN A 211 -3.80 -8.40 6.33
CA GLN A 211 -3.04 -9.66 6.32
C GLN A 211 -2.71 -10.09 7.76
N ALA A 212 -2.91 -11.38 8.03
CA ALA A 212 -2.44 -11.98 9.27
C ALA A 212 -0.90 -11.99 9.30
N ILE A 213 -0.34 -11.55 10.41
CA ILE A 213 1.10 -11.54 10.68
C ILE A 213 1.52 -12.99 10.94
N PRO A 214 2.38 -13.59 10.09
CA PRO A 214 2.81 -14.97 10.31
C PRO A 214 3.67 -15.10 11.57
N GLU A 215 3.56 -16.24 12.26
CA GLU A 215 4.40 -16.54 13.42
C GLU A 215 5.91 -16.55 13.11
N ARG A 216 6.27 -16.83 11.85
CA ARG A 216 7.65 -16.89 11.38
C ARG A 216 7.79 -16.12 10.08
N MET A 217 8.85 -15.33 10.01
CA MET A 217 9.22 -14.53 8.85
C MET A 217 10.68 -14.80 8.47
N PRO A 218 11.08 -14.57 7.21
CA PRO A 218 12.46 -14.71 6.75
C PRO A 218 13.40 -13.59 7.27
N HIS A 219 12.90 -12.72 8.15
CA HIS A 219 13.61 -11.60 8.77
C HIS A 219 13.04 -11.29 10.16
N ASN A 220 13.70 -10.41 10.91
CA ASN A 220 13.30 -10.02 12.27
C ASN A 220 12.64 -8.63 12.36
N ASN A 221 12.35 -7.99 11.22
CA ASN A 221 11.85 -6.60 11.18
C ASN A 221 10.35 -6.44 11.51
N GLY A 222 9.60 -7.54 11.59
CA GLY A 222 8.13 -7.49 11.72
C GLY A 222 7.44 -7.03 10.43
N MET A 223 6.11 -6.93 10.44
CA MET A 223 5.30 -6.42 9.32
C MET A 223 4.88 -4.93 9.46
N ILE A 224 5.36 -4.24 10.50
CA ILE A 224 4.96 -2.85 10.86
C ILE A 224 6.17 -1.94 10.89
#